data_AF-A0AAE0FI28-F1
#
_entry.id   AF-A0AAE0FI28-F1
#
_cell.length_a   1.000
_cell.length_b   1.000
_cell.length_c   1.000
_cell.angle_alpha   90.00
_cell.angle_beta   90.00
_cell.angle_gamma   90.00
#
_symmetry.space_group_name_H-M   'P 1'
#
loop_
_entity.id
_entity.type
_entity.pdbx_description
1 polymer ?
#
loop_
_entity_poly.entity_id
_entity_poly.type
_entity_poly.pdbx_seq_one_letter_code
_entity_poly.pdbx_strand_id
1 'polypeptide(L)'
;MAKQGTHGSPFGPSVATNLGSQTGPSWTIPVDGVIGPSLPNPEAVCQVTPKASQRPIHSYNPLARGDNELSECSTDSDSDYDEEEERRKARINRGVQQRKYQVEVIHQQETIRKFRQERELKEQMEAEMAALRANIARAEAWERGDDDDELLRQKRAEEAAASLAEALDQESVYGDSTVARIWKEHADLWVKFQDDPPQQITVGVVPWPPDAAQVLAIMAAEEKHLVSAGETADNQRGELSTYAAYKIAFRRASLRWHPDKFEARFGSRLSNECTTSDGLSHRQQVIARVQGVSQAVNDAWDCIQGKVRHI
;
A
#
# COMPACT_ATOMS: atom_id res chain seq x y z
N MET A 1 29.50 -57.81 66.21
CA MET A 1 30.02 -58.32 64.93
C MET A 1 30.12 -57.16 63.95
N ALA A 2 31.34 -56.83 63.53
CA ALA A 2 31.69 -55.68 62.71
C ALA A 2 32.05 -56.12 61.28
N LYS A 3 31.60 -55.34 60.28
CA LYS A 3 32.13 -55.18 58.91
C LYS A 3 31.62 -53.79 58.44
N GLN A 4 32.37 -52.69 58.37
CA GLN A 4 33.51 -52.33 57.51
C GLN A 4 33.32 -52.81 56.07
N GLY A 5 32.95 -51.94 55.14
CA GLY A 5 33.84 -51.14 54.26
C GLY A 5 33.43 -51.48 52.81
N THR A 6 33.55 -50.70 51.74
CA THR A 6 34.41 -49.58 51.37
C THR A 6 33.94 -49.04 50.00
N HIS A 7 34.06 -47.72 49.81
CA HIS A 7 34.50 -46.94 48.63
C HIS A 7 34.31 -47.43 47.18
N GLY A 8 33.92 -46.49 46.30
CA GLY A 8 34.18 -46.55 44.85
C GLY A 8 33.42 -45.53 43.98
N SER A 9 33.82 -44.26 44.00
CA SER A 9 33.71 -43.34 42.82
C SER A 9 34.99 -43.54 41.95
N PRO A 10 35.28 -42.87 40.81
CA PRO A 10 34.52 -41.93 39.96
C PRO A 10 34.78 -42.06 38.42
N PHE A 11 34.27 -41.10 37.62
CA PHE A 11 34.77 -40.60 36.31
C PHE A 11 34.83 -41.45 35.01
N GLY A 12 34.10 -40.94 33.99
CA GLY A 12 34.57 -40.75 32.61
C GLY A 12 34.07 -41.73 31.52
N PRO A 13 34.06 -41.37 30.22
CA PRO A 13 34.58 -40.15 29.60
C PRO A 13 33.60 -39.36 28.71
N SER A 14 33.95 -38.08 28.52
CA SER A 14 33.53 -37.21 27.43
C SER A 14 33.85 -37.80 26.06
N VAL A 15 32.91 -37.68 25.13
CA VAL A 15 33.21 -37.77 23.70
C VAL A 15 32.94 -36.40 23.10
N ALA A 16 34.03 -35.68 22.86
CA ALA A 16 34.07 -34.54 21.95
C ALA A 16 34.27 -35.06 20.52
N THR A 17 33.36 -34.70 19.63
CA THR A 17 33.52 -34.81 18.17
C THR A 17 33.08 -33.46 17.63
N ASN A 18 33.99 -32.49 17.53
CA ASN A 18 34.99 -32.25 16.49
C ASN A 18 34.37 -31.67 15.21
N LEU A 19 34.98 -30.54 14.82
CA LEU A 19 34.59 -29.63 13.77
C LEU A 19 34.56 -30.31 12.40
N GLY A 20 33.48 -30.05 11.67
CA GLY A 20 33.43 -30.22 10.22
C GLY A 20 33.03 -28.90 9.58
N SER A 21 34.00 -28.02 9.35
CA SER A 21 33.86 -26.89 8.43
C SER A 21 33.67 -27.45 7.02
N GLN A 22 32.42 -27.45 6.53
CA GLN A 22 32.17 -27.62 5.10
C GLN A 22 31.94 -26.25 4.47
N THR A 23 32.96 -25.87 3.71
CA THR A 23 32.98 -24.88 2.65
C THR A 23 31.74 -24.96 1.78
N GLY A 24 31.11 -23.80 1.55
CA GLY A 24 29.84 -23.68 0.86
C GLY A 24 29.87 -24.06 -0.62
N PRO A 25 28.69 -24.33 -1.20
CA PRO A 25 28.53 -24.41 -2.64
C PRO A 25 28.67 -23.02 -3.27
N SER A 26 29.72 -22.89 -4.09
CA SER A 26 29.92 -21.81 -5.05
C SER A 26 28.81 -21.85 -6.09
N TRP A 27 27.94 -20.85 -6.07
CA TRP A 27 26.98 -20.60 -7.15
C TRP A 27 27.64 -19.68 -8.18
N THR A 28 28.27 -20.27 -9.19
CA THR A 28 28.59 -19.57 -10.44
C THR A 28 27.29 -19.34 -11.22
N ILE A 29 26.90 -18.07 -11.33
CA ILE A 29 25.79 -17.61 -12.15
C ILE A 29 26.26 -17.61 -13.62
N PRO A 30 25.62 -18.36 -14.55
CA PRO A 30 25.84 -18.16 -15.97
C PRO A 30 25.27 -16.81 -16.38
N VAL A 31 26.13 -15.92 -16.86
CA VAL A 31 25.77 -14.64 -17.46
C VAL A 31 25.71 -14.87 -18.97
N ASP A 32 24.52 -15.13 -19.50
CA ASP A 32 24.27 -15.12 -20.95
C ASP A 32 22.85 -14.63 -21.26
N GLY A 33 22.76 -13.66 -22.18
CA GLY A 33 21.55 -13.22 -22.89
C GLY A 33 20.66 -12.24 -22.10
N VAL A 34 20.89 -10.93 -22.14
CA VAL A 34 20.46 -10.04 -23.24
C VAL A 34 19.10 -10.46 -23.84
N ILE A 35 18.02 -9.87 -23.34
CA ILE A 35 16.94 -9.22 -24.10
C ILE A 35 16.24 -8.30 -23.09
N GLY A 36 16.54 -7.00 -23.16
CA GLY A 36 15.84 -5.99 -22.38
C GLY A 36 14.42 -5.78 -22.95
N PRO A 37 13.41 -5.55 -22.11
CA PRO A 37 12.12 -5.08 -22.60
C PRO A 37 12.32 -3.67 -23.18
N SER A 38 12.12 -3.59 -24.50
CA SER A 38 12.05 -2.35 -25.27
C SER A 38 11.11 -1.36 -24.59
N LEU A 39 11.67 -0.25 -24.11
CA LEU A 39 10.92 0.92 -23.69
C LEU A 39 9.98 1.36 -24.84
N PRO A 40 8.69 1.63 -24.57
CA PRO A 40 7.86 2.29 -25.55
C PRO A 40 8.34 3.73 -25.74
N ASN A 41 8.66 4.03 -26.99
CA ASN A 41 9.01 5.31 -27.56
C ASN A 41 8.11 6.46 -27.05
N PRO A 42 8.63 7.48 -26.32
CA PRO A 42 7.87 8.66 -25.93
C PRO A 42 7.88 9.72 -27.04
N GLU A 43 7.52 9.35 -28.27
CA GLU A 43 7.28 10.30 -29.35
C GLU A 43 5.89 10.08 -29.96
N ALA A 44 4.87 10.42 -29.18
CA ALA A 44 3.57 10.80 -29.72
C ALA A 44 3.19 12.14 -29.09
N VAL A 45 3.93 13.17 -29.50
CA VAL A 45 3.53 14.56 -29.33
C VAL A 45 2.22 14.74 -30.10
N CYS A 46 1.09 14.59 -29.40
CA CYS A 46 -0.21 15.06 -29.88
C CYS A 46 -0.12 16.58 -30.02
N GLN A 47 0.29 17.03 -31.20
CA GLN A 47 0.10 18.40 -31.64
C GLN A 47 -1.40 18.61 -31.83
N VAL A 48 -2.09 18.95 -30.74
CA VAL A 48 -3.42 19.55 -30.81
C VAL A 48 -3.21 20.98 -31.34
N THR A 49 -3.25 21.11 -32.66
CA THR A 49 -3.36 22.42 -33.31
C THR A 49 -4.70 23.03 -32.93
N PRO A 50 -4.76 24.19 -32.26
CA PRO A 50 -6.01 24.93 -32.17
C PRO A 50 -6.33 25.45 -33.58
N LYS A 51 -7.44 24.99 -34.16
CA LYS A 51 -8.07 25.65 -35.31
C LYS A 51 -8.54 27.03 -34.87
N ALA A 52 -7.64 28.01 -34.89
CA ALA A 52 -7.98 29.41 -34.83
C ALA A 52 -8.71 29.74 -36.15
N SER A 53 -10.04 29.82 -36.05
CA SER A 53 -10.89 30.44 -37.07
C SER A 53 -10.49 31.91 -37.17
N GLN A 54 -9.52 32.19 -38.04
CA GLN A 54 -9.19 33.54 -38.47
C GLN A 54 -10.35 34.03 -39.33
N ARG A 55 -11.31 34.71 -38.70
CA ARG A 55 -12.15 35.64 -39.44
C ARG A 55 -11.25 36.79 -39.90
N PRO A 56 -11.23 37.16 -41.18
CA PRO A 56 -10.50 38.32 -41.63
C PRO A 56 -11.16 39.55 -41.02
N ILE A 57 -10.51 40.16 -40.04
CA ILE A 57 -10.86 41.52 -39.62
C ILE A 57 -10.44 42.40 -40.79
N HIS A 58 -11.42 42.85 -41.58
CA HIS A 58 -11.25 43.91 -42.55
C HIS A 58 -10.68 45.13 -41.81
N SER A 59 -9.37 45.31 -41.88
CA SER A 59 -8.72 46.55 -41.50
C SER A 59 -9.24 47.64 -42.43
N TYR A 60 -10.15 48.46 -41.91
CA TYR A 60 -10.57 49.69 -42.55
C TYR A 60 -9.33 50.60 -42.63
N ASN A 61 -8.79 50.79 -43.83
CA ASN A 61 -7.64 51.67 -44.07
C ASN A 61 -8.18 53.07 -44.45
N PRO A 62 -8.17 54.06 -43.54
CA PRO A 62 -8.77 55.37 -43.78
C PRO A 62 -7.94 56.25 -44.74
N LEU A 63 -6.83 55.74 -45.29
CA LEU A 63 -5.93 56.50 -46.17
C LEU A 63 -6.06 56.14 -47.66
N ALA A 64 -6.95 55.21 -48.04
CA ALA A 64 -7.27 54.92 -49.43
C ALA A 64 -8.50 55.71 -49.90
N ARG A 65 -8.40 57.05 -49.94
CA ARG A 65 -9.32 57.87 -50.74
C ARG A 65 -8.67 58.16 -52.07
N GLY A 66 -9.24 57.55 -53.11
CA GLY A 66 -8.87 57.76 -54.49
C GLY A 66 -9.00 59.22 -54.87
N ASP A 67 -7.98 59.66 -55.59
CA ASP A 67 -8.00 60.83 -56.44
C ASP A 67 -9.18 60.71 -57.42
N ASN A 68 -10.10 61.67 -57.41
CA ASN A 68 -10.83 62.02 -58.62
C ASN A 68 -11.34 63.48 -58.59
N GLU A 69 -10.97 64.17 -59.67
CA GLU A 69 -11.62 65.33 -60.28
C GLU A 69 -11.55 66.70 -59.60
N LEU A 70 -10.50 67.44 -60.02
CA LEU A 70 -10.59 68.73 -60.72
C LEU A 70 -11.91 69.50 -60.54
N SER A 71 -11.86 70.56 -59.75
CA SER A 71 -12.77 71.70 -59.92
C SER A 71 -11.95 72.98 -59.74
N GLU A 72 -11.38 73.42 -60.85
CA GLU A 72 -10.90 74.79 -61.02
C GLU A 72 -12.13 75.69 -61.17
N CYS A 73 -12.40 76.53 -60.17
CA CYS A 73 -13.15 77.76 -60.37
C CYS A 73 -12.43 78.86 -59.60
N SER A 74 -11.53 79.53 -60.32
CA SER A 74 -10.84 80.76 -59.93
C SER A 74 -11.88 81.82 -59.62
N THR A 75 -12.02 82.18 -58.34
CA THR A 75 -12.68 83.42 -57.93
C THR A 75 -11.63 84.24 -57.19
N ASP A 76 -10.98 85.15 -57.92
CA ASP A 76 -10.20 86.24 -57.35
C ASP A 76 -11.13 87.07 -56.47
N SER A 77 -11.08 86.82 -55.16
CA SER A 77 -11.63 87.72 -54.15
C SER A 77 -10.46 88.19 -53.31
N ASP A 78 -9.99 89.38 -53.66
CA ASP A 78 -8.98 90.17 -52.94
C ASP A 78 -9.54 90.49 -51.54
N SER A 79 -9.36 89.56 -50.60
CA SER A 79 -9.68 89.75 -49.19
C SER A 79 -8.39 90.08 -48.47
N ASP A 80 -8.33 91.27 -47.86
CA ASP A 80 -7.25 91.76 -46.99
C ASP A 80 -6.70 90.62 -46.11
N TYR A 81 -5.56 90.06 -46.53
CA TYR A 81 -4.93 88.94 -45.85
C TYR A 81 -4.18 89.49 -44.64
N ASP A 82 -4.83 89.45 -43.48
CA ASP A 82 -4.23 89.86 -42.22
C ASP A 82 -3.22 88.79 -41.75
N GLU A 83 -1.95 88.97 -42.15
CA GLU A 83 -0.85 88.09 -41.75
C GLU A 83 -0.67 87.97 -40.23
N GLU A 84 -1.13 88.97 -39.46
CA GLU A 84 -0.98 88.98 -38.01
C GLU A 84 -2.06 88.11 -37.34
N GLU A 85 -3.27 88.09 -37.90
CA GLU A 85 -4.35 87.15 -37.56
C GLU A 85 -3.91 85.69 -37.78
N GLU A 86 -3.29 85.36 -38.90
CA GLU A 86 -2.84 83.99 -39.20
C GLU A 86 -1.69 83.54 -38.28
N ARG A 87 -0.74 84.43 -37.96
CA ARG A 87 0.32 84.13 -36.97
C ARG A 87 -0.26 83.85 -35.59
N ARG A 88 -1.31 84.56 -35.17
CA ARG A 88 -2.02 84.32 -33.91
C ARG A 88 -2.77 82.98 -33.94
N LYS A 89 -3.50 82.67 -35.02
CA LYS A 89 -4.18 81.37 -35.20
C LYS A 89 -3.19 80.20 -35.22
N ALA A 90 -2.04 80.33 -35.88
CA ALA A 90 -1.02 79.29 -35.92
C ALA A 90 -0.45 78.96 -34.53
N ARG A 91 -0.25 79.97 -33.67
CA ARG A 91 0.18 79.76 -32.28
C ARG A 91 -0.90 79.05 -31.45
N ILE A 92 -2.16 79.47 -31.59
CA ILE A 92 -3.29 78.84 -30.89
C ILE A 92 -3.46 77.40 -31.36
N ASN A 93 -3.43 77.14 -32.67
CA ASN A 93 -3.51 75.80 -33.25
C ASN A 93 -2.35 74.90 -32.80
N ARG A 94 -1.12 75.43 -32.73
CA ARG A 94 0.02 74.69 -32.19
C ARG A 94 -0.19 74.31 -30.72
N GLY A 95 -0.70 75.23 -29.89
CA GLY A 95 -1.03 74.95 -28.49
C GLY A 95 -2.19 73.96 -28.34
N VAL A 96 -3.19 73.99 -29.22
CA VAL A 96 -4.28 73.01 -29.26
C VAL A 96 -3.79 71.63 -29.69
N GLN A 97 -2.93 71.54 -30.70
CA GLN A 97 -2.34 70.27 -31.15
C GLN A 97 -1.43 69.66 -30.07
N GLN A 98 -0.61 70.47 -29.40
CA GLN A 98 0.22 69.98 -28.29
C GLN A 98 -0.63 69.42 -27.15
N ARG A 99 -1.73 70.09 -26.79
CA ARG A 99 -2.66 69.58 -25.76
C ARG A 99 -3.33 68.28 -26.19
N LYS A 100 -3.78 68.16 -27.44
CA LYS A 100 -4.33 66.91 -27.98
C LYS A 100 -3.31 65.78 -27.89
N TYR A 101 -2.07 66.03 -28.30
CA TYR A 101 -0.99 65.05 -28.23
C TYR A 101 -0.68 64.63 -26.78
N GLN A 102 -0.63 65.57 -25.84
CA GLN A 102 -0.41 65.24 -24.42
C GLN A 102 -1.53 64.37 -23.85
N VAL A 103 -2.80 64.66 -24.18
CA VAL A 103 -3.94 63.84 -23.76
C VAL A 103 -3.86 62.43 -24.36
N GLU A 104 -3.50 62.31 -25.62
CA GLU A 104 -3.30 61.02 -26.30
C GLU A 104 -2.19 60.19 -25.61
N VAL A 105 -1.06 60.82 -25.26
CA VAL A 105 0.05 60.16 -24.57
C VAL A 105 -0.37 59.68 -23.18
N ILE A 106 -1.12 60.49 -22.42
CA ILE A 106 -1.66 60.08 -21.12
C ILE A 106 -2.57 58.86 -21.29
N HIS A 107 -3.46 58.89 -22.28
CA HIS A 107 -4.37 57.77 -22.55
C HIS A 107 -3.64 56.48 -22.95
N GLN A 108 -2.58 56.59 -23.77
CA GLN A 108 -1.71 55.48 -24.14
C GLN A 108 -0.95 54.93 -22.93
N GLN A 109 -0.46 55.79 -22.05
CA GLN A 109 0.20 55.36 -20.82
C GLN A 109 -0.77 54.63 -19.87
N GLU A 110 -2.01 55.09 -19.75
CA GLU A 110 -3.04 54.42 -18.96
C GLU A 110 -3.39 53.03 -19.50
N THR A 111 -3.52 52.90 -20.82
CA THR A 111 -3.79 51.59 -21.45
C THR A 111 -2.64 50.62 -21.25
N ILE A 112 -1.39 51.06 -21.45
CA ILE A 112 -0.20 50.23 -21.18
C ILE A 112 -0.16 49.80 -19.70
N ARG A 113 -0.50 50.70 -18.77
CA ARG A 113 -0.53 50.40 -17.34
C ARG A 113 -1.57 49.33 -17.01
N LYS A 114 -2.77 49.41 -17.59
CA LYS A 114 -3.82 48.38 -17.41
C LYS A 114 -3.35 47.02 -17.91
N PHE A 115 -2.74 46.95 -19.10
CA PHE A 115 -2.20 45.70 -19.63
C PHE A 115 -1.09 45.09 -18.76
N ARG A 116 -0.23 45.93 -18.16
CA ARG A 116 0.79 45.44 -17.22
C ARG A 116 0.16 44.84 -15.97
N GLN A 117 -0.83 45.52 -15.39
CA GLN A 117 -1.54 45.01 -14.20
C GLN A 117 -2.29 43.70 -14.47
N GLU A 118 -2.97 43.59 -15.61
CA GLU A 118 -3.64 42.35 -16.01
C GLU A 118 -2.63 41.21 -16.20
N ARG A 119 -1.46 41.50 -16.78
CA ARG A 119 -0.40 40.50 -16.96
C ARG A 119 0.19 40.06 -15.63
N GLU A 120 0.46 40.98 -14.71
CA GLU A 120 0.95 40.68 -13.36
C GLU A 120 -0.06 39.83 -12.58
N LEU A 121 -1.34 40.18 -12.64
CA LEU A 121 -2.40 39.41 -11.97
C LEU A 121 -2.55 38.00 -12.56
N LYS A 122 -2.43 37.87 -13.88
CA LYS A 122 -2.44 36.57 -14.55
C LYS A 122 -1.23 35.72 -14.15
N GLU A 123 -0.05 36.32 -14.10
CA GLU A 123 1.18 35.65 -13.67
C GLU A 123 1.11 35.22 -12.20
N GLN A 124 0.54 36.05 -11.32
CA GLN A 124 0.27 35.69 -9.93
C GLN A 124 -0.67 34.49 -9.83
N MET A 125 -1.78 34.51 -10.54
CA MET A 125 -2.74 33.41 -10.53
C MET A 125 -2.13 32.11 -11.11
N GLU A 126 -1.33 32.21 -12.17
CA GLU A 126 -0.61 31.07 -12.73
C GLU A 126 0.43 30.51 -11.76
N ALA A 127 1.15 31.37 -11.04
CA ALA A 127 2.10 30.98 -10.00
C ALA A 127 1.40 30.28 -8.82
N GLU A 128 0.24 30.80 -8.38
CA GLU A 128 -0.57 30.16 -7.33
C GLU A 128 -1.09 28.79 -7.78
N MET A 129 -1.60 28.70 -9.01
CA MET A 129 -2.05 27.43 -9.58
C MET A 129 -0.91 26.41 -9.73
N ALA A 130 0.29 26.87 -10.11
CA ALA A 130 1.48 26.03 -10.18
C ALA A 130 1.90 25.54 -8.79
N ALA A 131 1.85 26.40 -7.77
CA ALA A 131 2.14 26.02 -6.39
C ALA A 131 1.13 25.01 -5.84
N LEU A 132 -0.16 25.18 -6.11
CA LEU A 132 -1.20 24.22 -5.75
C LEU A 132 -0.97 22.86 -6.41
N ARG A 133 -0.66 22.83 -7.72
CA ARG A 133 -0.32 21.58 -8.43
C ARG A 133 0.91 20.90 -7.84
N ALA A 134 1.95 21.65 -7.49
CA ALA A 134 3.14 21.10 -6.85
C ALA A 134 2.85 20.53 -5.45
N ASN A 135 1.92 21.11 -4.71
CA ASN A 135 1.48 20.57 -3.42
C ASN A 135 0.69 19.27 -3.58
N ILE A 136 -0.24 19.21 -4.53
CA ILE A 136 -1.01 18.00 -4.83
C ILE A 136 -0.06 16.87 -5.26
N ALA A 137 0.84 17.14 -6.21
CA ALA A 137 1.80 16.13 -6.68
C ALA A 137 2.71 15.60 -5.56
N ARG A 138 3.06 16.44 -4.58
CA ARG A 138 3.77 15.99 -3.38
C ARG A 138 2.88 15.09 -2.51
N ALA A 139 1.66 15.49 -2.21
CA ALA A 139 0.73 14.66 -1.42
C ALA A 139 0.52 13.28 -2.07
N GLU A 140 0.29 13.23 -3.37
CA GLU A 140 0.14 11.98 -4.15
C GLU A 140 1.41 11.12 -4.16
N ALA A 141 2.60 11.72 -4.03
CA ALA A 141 3.85 10.98 -3.93
C ALA A 141 4.03 10.34 -2.55
N TRP A 142 3.55 11.00 -1.48
CA TRP A 142 3.53 10.44 -0.14
C TRP A 142 2.52 9.29 -0.03
N GLU A 143 1.30 9.49 -0.55
CA GLU A 143 0.25 8.47 -0.56
C GLU A 143 0.67 7.20 -1.31
N ARG A 144 1.29 7.34 -2.49
CA ARG A 144 1.87 6.20 -3.22
C ARG A 144 2.94 5.44 -2.42
N GLY A 145 3.74 6.14 -1.62
CA GLY A 145 4.75 5.49 -0.78
C GLY A 145 4.13 4.62 0.32
N ASP A 146 3.05 5.10 0.95
CA ASP A 146 2.31 4.34 1.96
C ASP A 146 1.61 3.11 1.35
N ASP A 147 1.04 3.24 0.15
CA ASP A 147 0.43 2.14 -0.60
C ASP A 147 1.48 1.07 -0.99
N ASP A 148 2.66 1.49 -1.44
CA ASP A 148 3.77 0.59 -1.80
C ASP A 148 4.28 -0.20 -0.58
N ASP A 149 4.39 0.46 0.58
CA ASP A 149 4.79 -0.18 1.84
C ASP A 149 3.76 -1.21 2.32
N GLU A 150 2.47 -0.91 2.21
CA GLU A 150 1.41 -1.86 2.59
C GLU A 150 1.36 -3.05 1.62
N LEU A 151 1.52 -2.81 0.32
CA LEU A 151 1.60 -3.87 -0.68
C LEU A 151 2.82 -4.78 -0.43
N LEU A 152 3.96 -4.21 -0.04
CA LEU A 152 5.15 -4.96 0.33
C LEU A 152 4.93 -5.82 1.58
N ARG A 153 4.22 -5.30 2.60
CA ARG A 153 3.86 -6.09 3.79
C ARG A 153 2.94 -7.25 3.43
N GLN A 154 1.93 -7.01 2.61
CA GLN A 154 1.02 -8.08 2.16
C GLN A 154 1.79 -9.15 1.38
N LYS A 155 2.64 -8.75 0.45
CA LYS A 155 3.45 -9.68 -0.35
C LYS A 155 4.36 -10.55 0.53
N ARG A 156 5.05 -9.96 1.51
CA ARG A 156 5.87 -10.72 2.47
C ARG A 156 5.03 -11.70 3.29
N ALA A 157 3.84 -11.29 3.72
CA ALA A 157 2.94 -12.17 4.47
C ALA A 157 2.43 -13.34 3.60
N GLU A 158 2.18 -13.09 2.32
CA GLU A 158 1.81 -14.13 1.35
C GLU A 158 2.98 -15.10 1.08
N GLU A 159 4.20 -14.59 0.88
CA GLU A 159 5.40 -15.41 0.72
C GLU A 159 5.69 -16.26 1.96
N ALA A 160 5.57 -15.69 3.16
CA ALA A 160 5.75 -16.43 4.41
C ALA A 160 4.67 -17.52 4.60
N ALA A 161 3.41 -17.20 4.30
CA ALA A 161 2.31 -18.17 4.35
C ALA A 161 2.50 -19.30 3.31
N ALA A 162 2.98 -18.96 2.11
CA ALA A 162 3.30 -19.93 1.07
C ALA A 162 4.46 -20.83 1.49
N SER A 163 5.52 -20.28 2.09
CA SER A 163 6.66 -21.06 2.59
C SER A 163 6.25 -22.05 3.69
N LEU A 164 5.39 -21.65 4.63
CA LEU A 164 4.87 -22.57 5.65
C LEU A 164 3.96 -23.65 5.06
N ALA A 165 3.15 -23.31 4.05
CA ALA A 165 2.34 -24.29 3.33
C ALA A 165 3.23 -25.29 2.57
N GLU A 166 4.25 -24.81 1.87
CA GLU A 166 5.21 -25.66 1.16
C GLU A 166 5.99 -26.57 2.11
N ALA A 167 6.40 -26.08 3.28
CA ALA A 167 7.09 -26.89 4.29
C ALA A 167 6.20 -28.05 4.78
N LEU A 168 4.90 -27.80 4.98
CA LEU A 168 3.95 -28.86 5.29
C LEU A 168 3.76 -29.83 4.13
N ASP A 169 3.64 -29.34 2.90
CA ASP A 169 3.50 -30.19 1.71
C ASP A 169 4.74 -31.06 1.50
N GLN A 170 5.95 -30.55 1.75
CA GLN A 170 7.19 -31.33 1.69
C GLN A 170 7.23 -32.42 2.78
N GLU A 171 6.71 -32.16 3.98
CA GLU A 171 6.56 -33.18 5.03
C GLU A 171 5.48 -34.21 4.67
N SER A 172 4.42 -33.78 3.96
CA SER A 172 3.36 -34.62 3.40
C SER A 172 3.86 -35.52 2.26
N VAL A 173 4.74 -35.06 1.37
CA VAL A 173 5.28 -35.86 0.24
C VAL A 173 6.01 -37.12 0.71
N TYR A 174 6.47 -37.17 1.97
CA TYR A 174 7.06 -38.36 2.58
C TYR A 174 6.11 -39.14 3.53
N GLY A 175 4.87 -38.68 3.77
CA GLY A 175 3.97 -39.24 4.80
C GLY A 175 2.45 -39.05 4.63
N ASP A 176 1.99 -38.61 3.45
CA ASP A 176 0.70 -37.94 3.15
C ASP A 176 -0.59 -38.59 3.72
N SER A 177 -0.56 -39.89 4.06
CA SER A 177 -1.74 -40.58 4.59
C SER A 177 -1.88 -40.50 6.11
N THR A 178 -0.79 -40.37 6.88
CA THR A 178 -0.86 -40.54 8.33
C THR A 178 -1.18 -39.25 9.05
N VAL A 179 -0.51 -38.14 8.70
CA VAL A 179 -0.70 -36.83 9.35
C VAL A 179 -2.12 -36.32 9.08
N ALA A 180 -2.55 -36.28 7.81
CA ALA A 180 -3.90 -35.86 7.45
C ALA A 180 -4.99 -36.69 8.15
N ARG A 181 -4.79 -38.02 8.27
CA ARG A 181 -5.72 -38.90 8.99
C ARG A 181 -5.76 -38.60 10.48
N ILE A 182 -4.62 -38.44 11.14
CA ILE A 182 -4.54 -38.11 12.57
C ILE A 182 -5.24 -36.76 12.84
N TRP A 183 -5.05 -35.78 11.96
CA TRP A 183 -5.70 -34.47 12.10
C TRP A 183 -7.20 -34.51 11.86
N LYS A 184 -7.66 -35.30 10.89
CA LYS A 184 -9.09 -35.57 10.69
C LYS A 184 -9.71 -36.25 11.92
N GLU A 185 -9.07 -37.29 12.44
CA GLU A 185 -9.50 -37.97 13.68
C GLU A 185 -9.56 -36.98 14.85
N HIS A 186 -8.56 -36.10 14.98
CA HIS A 186 -8.55 -35.04 15.99
C HIS A 186 -9.66 -34.00 15.79
N ALA A 187 -9.98 -33.61 14.55
CA ALA A 187 -11.08 -32.71 14.24
C ALA A 187 -12.43 -33.32 14.66
N ASP A 188 -12.66 -34.59 14.32
CA ASP A 188 -13.86 -35.34 14.71
C ASP A 188 -13.99 -35.47 16.24
N LEU A 189 -12.89 -35.78 16.92
CA LEU A 189 -12.85 -35.85 18.38
C LEU A 189 -13.15 -34.49 19.03
N TRP A 190 -12.67 -33.41 18.43
CA TRP A 190 -12.93 -32.08 18.93
C TRP A 190 -14.38 -31.65 18.76
N VAL A 191 -15.01 -31.93 17.63
CA VAL A 191 -16.44 -31.66 17.41
C VAL A 191 -17.27 -32.41 18.46
N LYS A 192 -17.00 -33.72 18.66
CA LYS A 192 -17.66 -34.52 19.70
C LYS A 192 -17.45 -33.94 21.10
N PHE A 193 -16.23 -33.50 21.42
CA PHE A 193 -15.92 -32.88 22.70
C PHE A 193 -16.62 -31.54 22.91
N GLN A 194 -16.84 -30.75 21.85
CA GLN A 194 -17.58 -29.49 21.92
C GLN A 194 -19.08 -29.70 22.10
N ASP A 195 -19.65 -30.67 21.40
CA ASP A 195 -21.09 -30.91 21.39
C ASP A 195 -21.56 -31.65 22.65
N ASP A 196 -20.79 -32.65 23.10
CA ASP A 196 -21.06 -33.42 24.31
C ASP A 196 -19.80 -33.54 25.19
N PRO A 197 -19.40 -32.45 25.87
CA PRO A 197 -18.28 -32.51 26.78
C PRO A 197 -18.59 -33.45 27.96
N PRO A 198 -17.59 -34.15 28.51
CA PRO A 198 -17.77 -34.98 29.70
C PRO A 198 -18.14 -34.11 30.92
N GLN A 199 -18.74 -34.73 31.95
CA GLN A 199 -19.06 -34.03 33.21
C GLN A 199 -17.80 -33.52 33.93
N GLN A 200 -16.70 -34.28 33.84
CA GLN A 200 -15.41 -33.90 34.41
C GLN A 200 -14.34 -33.94 33.32
N ILE A 201 -13.72 -32.78 33.08
CA ILE A 201 -12.66 -32.63 32.08
C ILE A 201 -11.32 -32.76 32.79
N THR A 202 -10.55 -33.77 32.38
CA THR A 202 -9.16 -33.99 32.80
C THR A 202 -8.22 -33.83 31.60
N VAL A 203 -6.92 -33.77 31.85
CA VAL A 203 -5.91 -33.63 30.79
C VAL A 203 -6.02 -34.74 29.75
N GLY A 204 -6.40 -35.96 30.13
CA GLY A 204 -6.50 -37.09 29.20
C GLY A 204 -7.73 -37.07 28.29
N VAL A 205 -8.74 -36.26 28.60
CA VAL A 205 -10.01 -36.26 27.86
C VAL A 205 -10.07 -35.17 26.80
N VAL A 206 -9.33 -34.07 26.98
CA VAL A 206 -9.25 -33.01 25.98
C VAL A 206 -8.53 -33.55 24.73
N PRO A 207 -9.13 -33.46 23.53
CA PRO A 207 -8.47 -33.88 22.31
C PRO A 207 -7.45 -32.82 21.90
N TRP A 208 -6.23 -32.98 22.43
CA TRP A 208 -5.10 -32.11 22.14
C TRP A 208 -4.65 -32.25 20.69
N PRO A 209 -4.11 -31.17 20.09
CA PRO A 209 -3.49 -31.28 18.78
C PRO A 209 -2.28 -32.22 18.86
N PRO A 210 -2.07 -33.07 17.84
CA PRO A 210 -0.89 -33.95 17.75
C PRO A 210 0.42 -33.17 17.84
N ASP A 211 0.48 -32.03 17.13
CA ASP A 211 1.56 -31.05 17.21
C ASP A 211 0.97 -29.64 17.32
N ALA A 212 1.35 -28.92 18.38
CA ALA A 212 0.90 -27.55 18.64
C ALA A 212 1.48 -26.55 17.62
N ALA A 213 2.68 -26.80 17.09
CA ALA A 213 3.32 -25.90 16.13
C ALA A 213 2.63 -25.94 14.75
N GLN A 214 2.09 -27.11 14.37
CA GLN A 214 1.45 -27.32 13.07
C GLN A 214 -0.04 -26.97 13.04
N VAL A 215 -0.68 -26.69 14.19
CA VAL A 215 -2.12 -26.38 14.31
C VAL A 215 -2.56 -25.36 13.26
N LEU A 216 -1.83 -24.25 13.17
CA LEU A 216 -2.22 -23.13 12.34
C LEU A 216 -2.15 -23.48 10.84
N ALA A 217 -1.07 -24.14 10.44
CA ALA A 217 -0.79 -24.45 9.05
C ALA A 217 -1.72 -25.57 8.52
N ILE A 218 -2.05 -26.56 9.35
CA ILE A 218 -3.00 -27.62 9.00
C ILE A 218 -4.44 -27.10 8.94
N MET A 219 -4.84 -26.26 9.90
CA MET A 219 -6.15 -25.62 9.83
C MET A 219 -6.26 -24.70 8.59
N ALA A 220 -5.18 -24.05 8.17
CA ALA A 220 -5.17 -23.26 6.93
C ALA A 220 -5.31 -24.12 5.67
N ALA A 221 -4.68 -25.30 5.64
CA ALA A 221 -4.85 -26.27 4.57
C ALA A 221 -6.30 -26.78 4.48
N GLU A 222 -6.95 -27.09 5.61
CA GLU A 222 -8.37 -27.45 5.66
C GLU A 222 -9.27 -26.33 5.10
N GLU A 223 -9.04 -25.06 5.49
CA GLU A 223 -9.82 -23.93 4.98
C GLU A 223 -9.69 -23.80 3.45
N LYS A 224 -8.49 -24.02 2.89
CA LYS A 224 -8.30 -24.07 1.43
C LYS A 224 -9.09 -25.21 0.79
N HIS A 225 -9.08 -26.40 1.39
CA HIS A 225 -9.81 -27.55 0.88
C HIS A 225 -11.33 -27.32 0.90
N LEU A 226 -11.89 -26.78 1.98
CA LEU A 226 -13.33 -26.50 2.11
C LEU A 226 -13.82 -25.50 1.05
N VAL A 227 -13.02 -24.46 0.76
CA VAL A 227 -13.33 -23.49 -0.29
C VAL A 227 -13.24 -24.13 -1.68
N SER A 228 -12.23 -24.97 -1.93
CA SER A 228 -12.10 -25.69 -3.20
C SER A 228 -13.22 -26.71 -3.45
N ALA A 229 -13.78 -27.28 -2.37
CA ALA A 229 -14.89 -28.24 -2.42
C ALA A 229 -16.27 -27.56 -2.61
N GLY A 230 -16.34 -26.23 -2.59
CA GLY A 230 -17.58 -25.47 -2.76
C GLY A 230 -18.55 -25.59 -1.58
N GLU A 231 -18.07 -26.03 -0.41
CA GLU A 231 -18.88 -26.23 0.80
C GLU A 231 -19.17 -24.92 1.56
N THR A 232 -18.51 -23.81 1.19
CA THR A 232 -18.81 -22.49 1.73
C THR A 232 -19.77 -21.72 0.82
N ALA A 233 -20.86 -21.19 1.40
CA ALA A 233 -21.96 -20.52 0.69
C ALA A 233 -21.58 -19.28 -0.16
N ASP A 234 -20.32 -18.83 -0.11
CA ASP A 234 -19.78 -17.68 -0.83
C ASP A 234 -19.01 -18.12 -2.10
N ASN A 235 -19.71 -18.84 -2.98
CA ASN A 235 -19.22 -19.43 -4.24
C ASN A 235 -18.82 -18.41 -5.34
N GLN A 236 -18.35 -17.22 -4.98
CA GLN A 236 -17.87 -16.20 -5.92
C GLN A 236 -16.48 -15.63 -5.60
N ARG A 237 -15.85 -16.02 -4.49
CA ARG A 237 -14.44 -15.70 -4.27
C ARG A 237 -13.61 -16.77 -4.96
N GLY A 238 -12.76 -16.35 -5.93
CA GLY A 238 -11.75 -17.22 -6.52
C GLY A 238 -10.82 -17.83 -5.46
N GLU A 239 -9.84 -18.64 -5.90
CA GLU A 239 -8.88 -19.32 -5.03
C GLU A 239 -8.50 -18.48 -3.80
N LEU A 240 -8.77 -19.01 -2.60
CA LEU A 240 -8.51 -18.28 -1.38
C LEU A 240 -6.99 -18.11 -1.24
N SER A 241 -6.51 -16.85 -1.23
CA SER A 241 -5.10 -16.55 -0.97
C SER A 241 -4.63 -17.29 0.30
N THR A 242 -3.40 -17.82 0.25
CA THR A 242 -2.80 -18.57 1.37
C THR A 242 -2.88 -17.76 2.67
N TYR A 243 -2.55 -16.47 2.63
CA TYR A 243 -2.66 -15.59 3.79
C TYR A 243 -4.09 -15.47 4.34
N ALA A 244 -5.10 -15.43 3.46
CA ALA A 244 -6.50 -15.37 3.88
C ALA A 244 -6.93 -16.66 4.61
N ALA A 245 -6.48 -17.83 4.12
CA ALA A 245 -6.71 -19.12 4.79
C ALA A 245 -6.06 -19.15 6.18
N TYR A 246 -4.81 -18.73 6.29
CA TYR A 246 -4.11 -18.59 7.58
C TYR A 246 -4.81 -17.61 8.53
N LYS A 247 -5.38 -16.51 8.03
CA LYS A 247 -6.14 -15.55 8.84
C LYS A 247 -7.46 -16.13 9.37
N ILE A 248 -8.14 -16.97 8.59
CA ILE A 248 -9.34 -17.69 9.05
C ILE A 248 -8.94 -18.75 10.08
N ALA A 249 -7.93 -19.55 9.76
CA ALA A 249 -7.39 -20.57 10.64
C ALA A 249 -6.94 -20.00 11.99
N PHE A 250 -6.24 -18.86 11.99
CA PHE A 250 -5.81 -18.17 13.21
C PHE A 250 -6.99 -17.77 14.09
N ARG A 251 -8.04 -17.18 13.51
CA ARG A 251 -9.25 -16.81 14.25
C ARG A 251 -9.93 -18.04 14.85
N ARG A 252 -10.04 -19.12 14.07
CA ARG A 252 -10.66 -20.39 14.50
C ARG A 252 -9.84 -21.05 15.62
N ALA A 253 -8.52 -21.12 15.47
CA ALA A 253 -7.59 -21.65 16.46
C ALA A 253 -7.57 -20.83 17.75
N SER A 254 -7.58 -19.49 17.65
CA SER A 254 -7.65 -18.60 18.81
C SER A 254 -8.93 -18.79 19.60
N LEU A 255 -10.09 -18.90 18.95
CA LEU A 255 -11.35 -19.18 19.65
C LEU A 255 -11.36 -20.57 20.32
N ARG A 256 -10.63 -21.52 19.74
CA ARG A 256 -10.54 -22.89 20.20
C ARG A 256 -9.62 -23.05 21.41
N TRP A 257 -8.45 -22.42 21.37
CA TRP A 257 -7.34 -22.66 22.29
C TRP A 257 -6.95 -21.45 23.14
N HIS A 258 -7.69 -20.34 23.12
CA HIS A 258 -7.42 -19.23 24.03
C HIS A 258 -7.83 -19.60 25.48
N PRO A 259 -6.96 -19.41 26.49
CA PRO A 259 -7.24 -19.79 27.88
C PRO A 259 -8.56 -19.26 28.43
N ASP A 260 -8.83 -17.96 28.27
CA ASP A 260 -10.10 -17.34 28.68
C ASP A 260 -11.33 -17.98 27.99
N LYS A 261 -11.25 -18.26 26.69
CA LYS A 261 -12.38 -18.84 25.94
C LYS A 261 -12.60 -20.29 26.29
N PHE A 262 -11.53 -21.03 26.50
CA PHE A 262 -11.60 -22.41 26.96
C PHE A 262 -12.20 -22.48 28.36
N GLU A 263 -11.71 -21.65 29.28
CA GLU A 263 -12.18 -21.59 30.66
C GLU A 263 -13.64 -21.09 30.76
N ALA A 264 -14.03 -20.10 29.97
CA ALA A 264 -15.41 -19.63 29.93
C ALA A 264 -16.39 -20.74 29.48
N ARG A 265 -15.97 -21.63 28.55
CA ARG A 265 -16.83 -22.71 28.04
C ARG A 265 -16.80 -23.97 28.90
N PHE A 266 -15.63 -24.34 29.42
CA PHE A 266 -15.40 -25.64 30.05
C PHE A 266 -15.04 -25.54 31.55
N GLY A 267 -14.85 -24.34 32.09
CA GLY A 267 -14.33 -24.10 33.43
C GLY A 267 -15.14 -24.72 34.56
N SER A 268 -16.47 -24.78 34.43
CA SER A 268 -17.35 -25.43 35.42
C SER A 268 -17.17 -26.95 35.51
N ARG A 269 -16.58 -27.56 34.47
CA ARG A 269 -16.33 -29.00 34.36
C ARG A 269 -14.86 -29.36 34.66
N LEU A 270 -13.99 -28.36 34.84
CA LEU A 270 -12.60 -28.56 35.24
C LEU A 270 -12.53 -28.78 36.75
N SER A 271 -12.13 -29.98 37.15
CA SER A 271 -12.01 -30.29 38.57
C SER A 271 -10.79 -29.59 39.19
N ASN A 272 -10.99 -29.02 40.38
CA ASN A 272 -9.90 -28.58 41.25
C ASN A 272 -9.36 -29.74 42.10
N GLU A 273 -10.06 -30.88 42.10
CA GLU A 273 -9.70 -32.07 42.85
C GLU A 273 -8.79 -32.96 42.00
N CYS A 274 -7.84 -33.63 42.67
CA CYS A 274 -6.73 -34.38 42.10
C CYS A 274 -5.48 -33.52 41.81
N THR A 275 -4.51 -33.63 42.71
CA THR A 275 -3.13 -33.20 42.56
C THR A 275 -2.33 -34.33 41.92
N THR A 276 -1.64 -34.05 40.82
CA THR A 276 -0.56 -34.91 40.34
C THR A 276 0.60 -34.94 41.35
N SER A 277 1.61 -35.79 41.13
CA SER A 277 2.86 -35.80 41.91
C SER A 277 3.48 -34.42 42.11
N ASP A 278 3.19 -33.50 41.19
CA ASP A 278 3.77 -32.16 41.11
C ASP A 278 2.91 -31.10 41.82
N GLY A 279 1.81 -31.51 42.47
CA GLY A 279 0.95 -30.63 43.27
C GLY A 279 0.01 -29.72 42.46
N LEU A 280 -0.04 -29.85 41.13
CA LEU A 280 -0.92 -29.05 40.27
C LEU A 280 -2.31 -29.68 40.16
N SER A 281 -3.35 -28.86 40.25
CA SER A 281 -4.73 -29.30 40.00
C SER A 281 -4.93 -29.64 38.53
N HIS A 282 -5.91 -30.49 38.24
CA HIS A 282 -6.24 -30.86 36.85
C HIS A 282 -6.64 -29.64 36.01
N ARG A 283 -7.37 -28.69 36.61
CA ARG A 283 -7.65 -27.37 36.00
C ARG A 283 -6.37 -26.64 35.59
N GLN A 284 -5.39 -26.52 36.49
CA GLN A 284 -4.14 -25.82 36.21
C GLN A 284 -3.36 -26.48 35.05
N GLN A 285 -3.31 -27.80 35.01
CA GLN A 285 -2.62 -28.54 33.95
C GLN A 285 -3.29 -28.35 32.59
N VAL A 286 -4.63 -28.42 32.52
CA VAL A 286 -5.37 -28.18 31.29
C VAL A 286 -5.13 -26.76 30.81
N ILE A 287 -5.27 -25.75 31.68
CA ILE A 287 -5.08 -24.35 31.30
C ILE A 287 -3.63 -24.06 30.87
N ALA A 288 -2.63 -24.61 31.56
CA ALA A 288 -1.22 -24.47 31.16
C ALA A 288 -0.97 -25.06 29.77
N ARG A 289 -1.57 -26.22 29.46
CA ARG A 289 -1.43 -26.85 28.15
C ARG A 289 -2.17 -26.09 27.05
N VAL A 290 -3.38 -25.59 27.33
CA VAL A 290 -4.13 -24.69 26.43
C VAL A 290 -3.30 -23.43 26.15
N GLN A 291 -2.67 -22.85 27.17
CA GLN A 291 -1.78 -21.70 27.00
C GLN A 291 -0.57 -22.03 26.12
N GLY A 292 0.04 -23.21 26.26
CA GLY A 292 1.10 -23.68 25.38
C GLY A 292 0.67 -23.76 23.91
N VAL A 293 -0.52 -24.31 23.63
CA VAL A 293 -1.07 -24.37 22.27
C VAL A 293 -1.37 -22.97 21.73
N SER A 294 -2.00 -22.10 22.55
CA SER A 294 -2.27 -20.71 22.19
C SER A 294 -0.99 -19.95 21.84
N GLN A 295 0.07 -20.15 22.61
CA GLN A 295 1.36 -19.52 22.39
C GLN A 295 1.96 -19.97 21.05
N ALA A 296 1.98 -21.28 20.78
CA ALA A 296 2.46 -21.82 19.51
C ALA A 296 1.67 -21.27 18.30
N VAL A 297 0.35 -21.14 18.40
CA VAL A 297 -0.49 -20.54 17.35
C VAL A 297 -0.15 -19.06 17.14
N ASN A 298 0.07 -18.30 18.20
CA ASN A 298 0.45 -16.89 18.10
C ASN A 298 1.86 -16.71 17.51
N ASP A 299 2.81 -17.57 17.89
CA ASP A 299 4.18 -17.51 17.37
C ASP A 299 4.21 -17.84 15.86
N ALA A 300 3.45 -18.85 15.43
CA ALA A 300 3.28 -19.17 14.02
C ALA A 300 2.62 -18.01 13.25
N TRP A 301 1.62 -17.35 13.84
CA TRP A 301 0.97 -16.19 13.22
C TRP A 301 1.89 -14.96 13.14
N ASP A 302 2.66 -14.67 14.19
CA ASP A 302 3.63 -13.57 14.20
C ASP A 302 4.72 -13.77 13.14
N CYS A 303 5.17 -15.01 12.93
CA CYS A 303 6.08 -15.38 11.84
C CYS A 303 5.50 -14.99 10.46
N ILE A 304 4.22 -15.32 10.21
CA ILE A 304 3.52 -14.97 8.97
C ILE A 304 3.37 -13.45 8.81
N GLN A 305 3.13 -12.72 9.91
CA GLN A 305 3.02 -11.26 9.87
C GLN A 305 4.38 -10.56 9.72
N GLY A 306 5.50 -11.29 9.69
CA GLY A 306 6.84 -10.71 9.68
C GLY A 306 7.17 -9.97 10.98
N LYS A 307 6.42 -10.22 12.06
CA LYS A 307 6.72 -9.70 13.40
C LYS A 307 7.81 -10.56 14.00
N VAL A 308 9.06 -10.26 13.67
CA VAL A 308 10.20 -10.86 14.37
C VAL A 308 10.12 -10.40 15.83
N ARG A 309 9.80 -11.32 16.74
CA ARG A 309 9.99 -11.07 18.17
C ARG A 309 11.49 -11.01 18.40
N HIS A 310 12.03 -9.82 18.66
CA HIS A 310 13.36 -9.69 19.21
C HIS A 310 13.34 -10.35 20.60
N ILE A 311 13.94 -11.53 20.67
CA ILE A 311 14.22 -12.27 21.92
C ILE A 311 15.39 -11.58 22.62
#